data_AF-A0A962B219-F1
#
_entry.id   AF-A0A962B219-F1
#
_cell.length_a   1.000
_cell.length_b   1.000
_cell.length_c   1.000
_cell.angle_alpha   90.00
_cell.angle_beta   90.00
_cell.angle_gamma   90.00
#
_symmetry.space_group_name_H-M   'P 1'
#
loop_
_entity.id
_entity.type
_entity.pdbx_description
1 polymer ?
#
loop_
_entity_poly.entity_id
_entity_poly.type
_entity_poly.pdbx_seq_one_letter_code
_entity_poly.pdbx_strand_id
1 'polypeptide(L)'
;MFRNPLALIVRAFLIGLPVVLATLSPAAAETTLKDVLERMTPEQRGVYERYRAARRDYSQQLEAYWRVVYERRDGRRRKRRSGTPFVAEDYVHTHPPAYRGPSLRKDIVEMLKVLRKPVETRPIPSVADFLASAKHFYKFVPERTSEPEFKRRYAQEALAAGLRKDQVLRVYALETGGQGTADMQAGINPISGKGRPISTALGYAQLLHANSVNELVKNGDEFVRRLQRMATWRGTPPWRVRALRQKAVVVREMTRAAKKVPNTWSAHMAFAATPRGLGIHALNLDADIGPWLQVIKLASLKTTAEKAGRPRLSGAEIELMNLAGPGTGLEMMTPIGSRMPTANFFSRTGYERNPIVHKRTSLELLRKLDERMDVQLKKPGAVEFARIFDEVIRRQRRR
;
A
#
# COMPACT_ATOMS: atom_id res chain seq x y z
N MET A 1 28.61 -4.28 24.52
CA MET A 1 27.22 -3.89 24.86
C MET A 1 26.66 -3.04 23.70
N PHE A 2 26.32 -3.68 22.58
CA PHE A 2 26.01 -3.00 21.32
C PHE A 2 24.54 -2.60 21.26
N ARG A 3 24.27 -1.28 21.31
CA ARG A 3 22.95 -0.70 21.02
C ARG A 3 22.67 -0.84 19.52
N ASN A 4 21.63 -1.59 19.20
CA ASN A 4 21.18 -1.93 17.86
C ASN A 4 20.24 -0.84 17.31
N PRO A 5 20.62 -0.02 16.30
CA PRO A 5 19.75 1.02 15.76
C PRO A 5 19.05 0.49 14.50
N LEU A 6 18.17 -0.50 14.63
CA LEU A 6 17.43 -1.06 13.49
C LEU A 6 15.96 -1.29 13.85
N ALA A 7 15.17 -0.22 13.79
CA ALA A 7 13.71 -0.29 13.69
C ALA A 7 13.13 0.90 12.92
N LEU A 8 13.65 1.18 11.71
CA LEU A 8 12.94 1.99 10.73
C LEU A 8 12.35 1.07 9.65
N ILE A 9 11.24 0.40 10.00
CA ILE A 9 10.36 -0.26 9.04
C ILE A 9 9.75 0.87 8.20
N VAL A 10 10.27 1.10 7.00
CA VAL A 10 9.73 2.08 6.05
C VAL A 10 8.37 1.57 5.63
N ARG A 11 7.37 2.29 6.10
CA ARG A 11 5.97 2.21 5.72
C ARG A 11 5.86 2.77 4.30
N ALA A 12 5.82 1.90 3.30
CA ALA A 12 5.38 2.30 1.97
C ALA A 12 3.88 1.99 1.84
N PHE A 13 3.05 2.78 2.52
CA PHE A 13 1.61 2.79 2.25
C PHE A 13 1.14 4.20 1.99
N LEU A 14 0.94 4.47 0.72
CA LEU A 14 0.15 5.59 0.24
C LEU A 14 -1.32 5.30 0.52
N ILE A 15 -1.83 5.81 1.64
CA ILE A 15 -3.28 5.93 1.84
C ILE A 15 -3.59 7.35 2.28
N GLY A 16 -4.30 8.05 1.40
CA GLY A 16 -5.00 9.28 1.74
C GLY A 16 -6.15 8.95 2.70
N LEU A 17 -5.94 9.26 3.98
CA LEU A 17 -7.03 9.48 4.92
C LEU A 17 -7.73 10.79 4.52
N PRO A 18 -9.05 10.85 4.35
CA PRO A 18 -9.75 12.13 4.36
C PRO A 18 -9.59 12.72 5.77
N VAL A 19 -8.95 13.88 5.86
CA VAL A 19 -9.02 14.70 7.07
C VAL A 19 -10.42 15.30 7.04
N VAL A 20 -11.31 14.79 7.89
CA VAL A 20 -12.54 15.52 8.23
C VAL A 20 -12.08 16.68 9.11
N LEU A 21 -11.88 17.85 8.51
CA LEU A 21 -11.70 19.09 9.27
C LEU A 21 -13.03 19.40 9.94
N ALA A 22 -13.14 19.12 11.24
CA ALA A 22 -14.16 19.74 12.07
C ALA A 22 -13.83 21.24 12.16
N THR A 23 -14.53 22.05 11.37
CA THR A 23 -14.40 23.50 11.33
C THR A 23 -14.64 24.07 12.73
N LEU A 24 -13.60 24.63 13.35
CA LEU A 24 -13.84 25.70 14.32
C LEU A 24 -14.35 26.89 13.52
N SER A 25 -15.31 27.63 14.06
CA SER A 25 -15.54 28.99 13.59
C SER A 25 -14.20 29.75 13.67
N PRO A 26 -13.81 30.53 12.65
CA PRO A 26 -12.53 31.25 12.61
C PRO A 26 -12.27 32.04 13.90
N ALA A 27 -13.33 32.64 14.46
CA ALA A 27 -13.29 33.39 15.71
C ALA A 27 -12.83 32.56 16.93
N ALA A 28 -13.29 31.32 17.07
CA ALA A 28 -12.91 30.47 18.21
C ALA A 28 -11.43 30.04 18.13
N ALA A 29 -10.92 29.81 16.91
CA ALA A 29 -9.51 29.48 16.68
C ALA A 29 -8.59 30.68 16.91
N GLU A 30 -9.04 31.90 16.56
CA GLU A 30 -8.32 33.14 16.83
C GLU A 30 -8.24 33.48 18.32
N THR A 31 -9.36 33.31 19.07
CA THR A 31 -9.37 33.50 20.53
C THR A 31 -8.39 32.56 21.24
N THR A 32 -8.38 31.27 20.87
CA THR A 32 -7.48 30.29 21.54
C THR A 32 -6.00 30.57 21.23
N LEU A 33 -5.66 31.06 20.03
CA LEU A 33 -4.28 31.43 19.70
C LEU A 33 -3.84 32.67 20.48
N LYS A 34 -4.72 33.68 20.62
CA LYS A 34 -4.43 34.90 21.39
C LYS A 34 -4.09 34.56 22.84
N ASP A 35 -4.89 33.72 23.49
CA ASP A 35 -4.66 33.28 24.88
C ASP A 35 -3.32 32.55 25.04
N VAL A 36 -2.92 31.75 24.05
CA VAL A 36 -1.64 31.03 24.05
C VAL A 36 -0.47 32.01 23.88
N LEU A 37 -0.61 33.05 23.05
CA LEU A 37 0.41 34.07 22.84
C LEU A 37 0.58 34.98 24.06
N GLU A 38 -0.50 35.29 24.78
CA GLU A 38 -0.44 36.09 26.02
C GLU A 38 0.32 35.39 27.15
N ARG A 39 0.34 34.05 27.15
CA ARG A 39 1.10 33.24 28.11
C ARG A 39 2.58 33.10 27.75
N MET A 40 3.02 33.56 26.58
CA MET A 40 4.41 33.49 26.14
C MET A 40 5.23 34.69 26.63
N THR A 41 6.47 34.44 27.03
CA THR A 41 7.43 35.53 27.28
C THR A 41 7.69 36.35 26.00
N PRO A 42 8.16 37.61 26.10
CA PRO A 42 8.53 38.40 24.91
C PRO A 42 9.53 37.68 23.99
N GLU A 43 10.50 36.94 24.56
CA GLU A 43 11.45 36.13 23.80
C GLU A 43 10.76 34.99 23.03
N GLN A 44 9.86 34.24 23.69
CA GLN A 44 9.12 33.15 23.08
C GLN A 44 8.22 33.63 21.95
N ARG A 45 7.53 34.77 22.14
CA ARG A 45 6.75 35.42 21.09
C ARG A 45 7.61 35.80 19.89
N GLY A 46 8.76 36.44 20.12
CA GLY A 46 9.69 36.79 19.04
C GLY A 46 10.21 35.58 18.26
N VAL A 47 10.49 34.45 18.93
CA VAL A 47 10.86 33.18 18.26
C VAL A 47 9.69 32.63 17.45
N TYR A 48 8.48 32.62 18.02
CA TYR A 48 7.27 32.15 17.33
C TYR A 48 6.94 33.00 16.10
N GLU A 49 7.06 34.33 16.19
CA GLU A 49 6.80 35.25 15.08
C GLU A 49 7.80 35.08 13.94
N ARG A 50 9.11 34.99 14.24
CA ARG A 50 10.13 34.69 13.22
C ARG A 50 9.89 33.34 12.56
N TYR A 51 9.52 32.33 13.34
CA TYR A 51 9.11 31.03 12.80
C TYR A 51 7.88 31.16 11.89
N ARG A 52 6.83 31.85 12.33
CA ARG A 52 5.57 32.00 11.60
C ARG A 52 5.78 32.75 10.29
N ALA A 53 6.57 33.82 10.30
CA ALA A 53 6.93 34.58 9.09
C ALA A 53 7.68 33.69 8.10
N ALA A 54 8.77 33.05 8.52
CA ALA A 54 9.54 32.16 7.65
C ALA A 54 8.71 30.95 7.16
N ARG A 55 7.78 30.46 7.98
CA ARG A 55 6.90 29.34 7.64
C ARG A 55 5.82 29.75 6.64
N ARG A 56 5.30 30.98 6.72
CA ARG A 56 4.35 31.53 5.75
C ARG A 56 4.99 31.64 4.38
N ASP A 57 6.18 32.23 4.32
CA ASP A 57 6.91 32.44 3.06
C ASP A 57 7.27 31.09 2.41
N TYR A 58 7.77 30.13 3.22
CA TYR A 58 8.00 28.76 2.76
C TYR A 58 6.72 28.08 2.26
N SER A 59 5.60 28.23 2.97
CA SER A 59 4.33 27.59 2.58
C SER A 59 3.82 28.15 1.26
N GLN A 60 3.95 29.45 1.01
CA GLN A 60 3.61 30.07 -0.27
C GLN A 60 4.47 29.52 -1.42
N GLN A 61 5.78 29.41 -1.22
CA GLN A 61 6.69 28.81 -2.22
C GLN A 61 6.36 27.34 -2.49
N LEU A 62 6.07 26.57 -1.43
CA LEU A 62 5.72 25.17 -1.55
C LEU A 62 4.37 24.98 -2.27
N GLU A 63 3.38 25.82 -2.01
CA GLU A 63 2.10 25.78 -2.72
C GLU A 63 2.26 26.16 -4.19
N ALA A 64 3.03 27.21 -4.49
CA ALA A 64 3.34 27.59 -5.86
C ALA A 64 3.99 26.44 -6.63
N TYR A 65 4.96 25.75 -6.01
CA TYR A 65 5.59 24.56 -6.57
C TYR A 65 4.57 23.46 -6.90
N TRP A 66 3.72 23.10 -5.94
CA TRP A 66 2.75 22.01 -6.14
C TRP A 66 1.68 22.33 -7.17
N ARG A 67 1.27 23.60 -7.29
CA ARG A 67 0.37 24.07 -8.35
C ARG A 67 0.97 23.79 -9.72
N VAL A 68 2.23 24.17 -9.95
CA VAL A 68 2.92 23.90 -11.23
C VAL A 68 3.01 22.40 -11.49
N VAL A 69 3.40 21.60 -10.48
CA VAL A 69 3.44 20.14 -10.61
C VAL A 69 2.09 19.56 -11.05
N TYR A 70 1.00 20.02 -10.45
CA TYR A 70 -0.34 19.54 -10.81
C TYR A 70 -0.76 19.98 -12.22
N GLU A 71 -0.53 21.23 -12.60
CA GLU A 71 -0.80 21.72 -13.97
C GLU A 71 -0.06 20.89 -15.03
N ARG A 72 1.23 20.63 -14.80
CA ARG A 72 2.07 19.79 -15.68
C ARG A 72 1.56 18.36 -15.75
N ARG A 73 1.23 17.77 -14.59
CA ARG A 73 0.66 16.40 -14.52
C ARG A 73 -0.67 16.31 -15.25
N ASP A 74 -1.51 17.33 -15.17
CA ASP A 74 -2.80 17.40 -15.85
C ASP A 74 -2.61 17.50 -17.37
N GLY A 75 -1.62 18.28 -17.82
CA GLY A 75 -1.15 18.29 -19.21
C GLY A 75 -0.71 16.91 -19.70
N ARG A 76 0.13 16.21 -18.92
CA ARG A 76 0.55 14.83 -19.24
C ARG A 76 -0.62 13.84 -19.28
N ARG A 77 -1.61 13.97 -18.39
CA ARG A 77 -2.83 13.14 -18.46
C ARG A 77 -3.60 13.35 -19.77
N ARG A 78 -3.69 14.59 -20.28
CA ARG A 78 -4.31 14.89 -21.59
C ARG A 78 -3.50 14.29 -22.73
N LYS A 79 -2.20 14.55 -22.78
CA LYS A 79 -1.27 13.98 -23.79
C LYS A 79 -1.33 12.45 -23.85
N ARG A 80 -1.38 11.79 -22.69
CA ARG A 80 -1.52 10.31 -22.63
C ARG A 80 -2.80 9.81 -23.29
N ARG A 81 -3.92 10.52 -23.11
CA ARG A 81 -5.21 10.14 -23.72
C ARG A 81 -5.21 10.32 -25.23
N SER A 82 -4.44 11.28 -25.75
CA SER A 82 -4.29 11.54 -27.20
C SER A 82 -3.12 10.79 -27.84
N GLY A 83 -2.39 9.94 -27.10
CA GLY A 83 -1.21 9.24 -27.62
C GLY A 83 -0.01 10.15 -27.92
N THR A 84 -0.04 11.41 -27.45
CA THR A 84 1.04 12.36 -27.69
C THR A 84 2.24 12.05 -26.78
N PRO A 85 3.47 11.97 -27.33
CA PRO A 85 4.67 11.77 -26.52
C PRO A 85 4.88 12.89 -25.50
N PHE A 86 5.50 12.54 -24.37
CA PHE A 86 5.95 13.51 -23.38
C PHE A 86 7.32 14.08 -23.75
N VAL A 87 7.51 15.36 -23.45
CA VAL A 87 8.79 16.08 -23.59
C VAL A 87 9.27 16.55 -22.21
N ALA A 88 10.50 17.08 -22.12
CA ALA A 88 11.08 17.49 -20.83
C ALA A 88 10.25 18.59 -20.15
N GLU A 89 9.72 19.52 -20.92
CA GLU A 89 8.92 20.68 -20.49
C GLU A 89 7.57 20.28 -19.90
N ASP A 90 7.16 19.02 -20.07
CA ASP A 90 5.98 18.46 -19.43
C ASP A 90 6.20 18.16 -17.94
N TYR A 91 7.41 18.38 -17.40
CA TYR A 91 7.79 18.07 -16.03
C TYR A 91 8.36 19.29 -15.30
N VAL A 92 8.38 19.19 -13.96
CA VAL A 92 9.10 20.11 -13.08
C VAL A 92 10.46 19.50 -12.76
N HIS A 93 11.53 20.20 -13.12
CA HIS A 93 12.91 19.69 -13.00
C HIS A 93 13.49 19.84 -11.58
N THR A 94 12.91 20.67 -10.75
CA THR A 94 13.38 20.93 -9.38
C THR A 94 12.65 20.09 -8.35
N HIS A 95 13.33 19.80 -7.24
CA HIS A 95 12.67 19.24 -6.06
C HIS A 95 11.81 20.29 -5.35
N PRO A 96 10.83 19.87 -4.52
CA PRO A 96 10.11 20.79 -3.66
C PRO A 96 11.08 21.63 -2.83
N PRO A 97 10.78 22.92 -2.57
CA PRO A 97 11.64 23.77 -1.76
C PRO A 97 11.87 23.15 -0.38
N ALA A 98 13.06 23.37 0.19
CA ALA A 98 13.38 22.94 1.55
C ALA A 98 13.11 24.09 2.52
N TYR A 99 12.52 23.78 3.67
CA TYR A 99 12.38 24.76 4.75
C TYR A 99 13.76 25.10 5.32
N ARG A 100 14.13 26.39 5.27
CA ARG A 100 15.41 26.92 5.79
C ARG A 100 15.22 27.90 6.95
N GLY A 101 13.98 28.13 7.38
CA GLY A 101 13.68 29.01 8.51
C GLY A 101 14.04 28.40 9.86
N PRO A 102 13.92 29.17 10.96
CA PRO A 102 14.19 28.66 12.31
C PRO A 102 13.25 27.50 12.66
N SER A 103 13.67 26.61 13.55
CA SER A 103 12.79 25.61 14.15
C SER A 103 12.09 26.18 15.38
N LEU A 104 10.88 25.72 15.69
CA LEU A 104 10.25 26.04 16.97
C LEU A 104 10.99 25.34 18.11
N ARG A 105 11.23 26.08 19.20
CA ARG A 105 11.74 25.51 20.45
C ARG A 105 10.69 24.59 21.08
N LYS A 106 11.14 23.56 21.82
CA LYS A 106 10.27 22.53 22.39
C LYS A 106 9.22 23.10 23.34
N ASP A 107 9.60 24.06 24.18
CA ASP A 107 8.70 24.79 25.10
C ASP A 107 7.55 25.48 24.34
N ILE A 108 7.86 26.16 23.24
CA ILE A 108 6.84 26.81 22.39
C ILE A 108 5.93 25.76 21.73
N VAL A 109 6.49 24.63 21.28
CA VAL A 109 5.70 23.53 20.70
C VAL A 109 4.69 22.99 21.70
N GLU A 110 5.08 22.80 22.96
CA GLU A 110 4.18 22.33 24.02
C GLU A 110 3.03 23.33 24.27
N MET A 111 3.31 24.63 24.33
CA MET A 111 2.27 25.66 24.47
C MET A 111 1.27 25.63 23.31
N LEU A 112 1.75 25.44 22.08
CA LEU A 112 0.91 25.36 20.89
C LEU A 112 0.10 24.05 20.78
N LYS A 113 0.39 23.02 21.58
CA LYS A 113 -0.39 21.76 21.54
C LYS A 113 -1.85 21.98 21.93
N VAL A 114 -2.14 22.96 22.78
CA VAL A 114 -3.51 23.33 23.19
C VAL A 114 -4.37 23.71 21.98
N LEU A 115 -3.75 24.22 20.92
CA LEU A 115 -4.44 24.58 19.67
C LEU A 115 -4.79 23.38 18.80
N ARG A 116 -4.18 22.21 19.04
CA ARG A 116 -4.46 21.00 18.26
C ARG A 116 -5.71 20.34 18.81
N LYS A 117 -6.79 20.33 18.01
CA LYS A 117 -7.93 19.44 18.29
C LYS A 117 -7.44 17.99 18.38
N PRO A 118 -7.85 17.23 19.40
CA PRO A 118 -7.72 15.78 19.38
C PRO A 118 -8.38 15.27 18.10
N VAL A 119 -7.61 14.61 17.24
CA VAL A 119 -8.20 13.89 16.11
C VAL A 119 -8.81 12.63 16.69
N GLU A 120 -10.13 12.48 16.58
CA GLU A 120 -10.78 11.20 16.89
C GLU A 120 -10.20 10.11 15.97
N THR A 121 -9.34 9.27 16.53
CA THR A 121 -8.79 8.14 15.79
C THR A 121 -9.78 6.99 15.86
N ARG A 122 -10.51 6.74 14.77
CA ARG A 122 -11.26 5.48 14.63
C ARG A 122 -10.27 4.31 14.73
N PRO A 123 -10.56 3.28 15.56
CA PRO A 123 -9.73 2.09 15.62
C PRO A 123 -9.58 1.46 14.24
N ILE A 124 -8.36 1.05 13.90
CA ILE A 124 -8.11 0.31 12.66
C ILE A 124 -8.48 -1.16 12.93
N PRO A 125 -9.40 -1.75 12.13
CA PRO A 125 -9.80 -3.13 12.32
C PRO A 125 -8.61 -4.08 12.25
N SER A 126 -8.59 -5.04 13.16
CA SER A 126 -7.60 -6.10 13.29
C SER A 126 -7.98 -7.34 12.46
N VAL A 127 -7.06 -8.30 12.37
CA VAL A 127 -7.35 -9.65 11.84
C VAL A 127 -8.52 -10.31 12.57
N ALA A 128 -8.63 -10.12 13.89
CA ALA A 128 -9.74 -10.67 14.67
C ALA A 128 -11.09 -10.08 14.22
N ASP A 129 -11.13 -8.79 13.91
CA ASP A 129 -12.35 -8.12 13.42
C ASP A 129 -12.76 -8.62 12.03
N PHE A 130 -11.79 -8.88 11.14
CA PHE A 130 -12.07 -9.49 9.83
C PHE A 130 -12.67 -10.88 9.98
N LEU A 131 -12.09 -11.72 10.85
CA LEU A 131 -12.56 -13.09 11.11
C LEU A 131 -13.94 -13.11 11.77
N ALA A 132 -14.17 -12.26 12.77
CA ALA A 132 -15.46 -12.13 13.44
C ALA A 132 -16.55 -11.70 12.45
N SER A 133 -16.24 -10.71 11.60
CA SER A 133 -17.15 -10.24 10.56
C SER A 133 -17.45 -11.32 9.52
N ALA A 134 -16.44 -12.05 9.06
CA ALA A 134 -16.60 -13.13 8.10
C ALA A 134 -17.52 -14.25 8.63
N LYS A 135 -17.30 -14.65 9.89
CA LYS A 135 -18.12 -15.64 10.58
C LYS A 135 -19.55 -15.15 10.80
N HIS A 136 -19.74 -13.89 11.19
CA HIS A 136 -21.06 -13.35 11.49
C HIS A 136 -21.91 -13.23 10.21
N PHE A 137 -21.40 -12.53 9.20
CA PHE A 137 -22.16 -12.11 8.02
C PHE A 137 -22.22 -13.14 6.90
N TYR A 138 -21.23 -14.03 6.78
CA TYR A 138 -21.13 -15.00 5.68
C TYR A 138 -20.99 -16.44 6.16
N LYS A 139 -21.01 -16.67 7.48
CA LYS A 139 -20.71 -17.97 8.11
C LYS A 139 -19.38 -18.55 7.63
N PHE A 140 -18.44 -17.67 7.28
CA PHE A 140 -17.17 -18.03 6.70
C PHE A 140 -16.09 -18.09 7.78
N VAL A 141 -15.41 -19.22 7.87
CA VAL A 141 -14.19 -19.39 8.65
C VAL A 141 -13.10 -19.81 7.66
N PRO A 142 -12.06 -18.98 7.43
CA PRO A 142 -10.98 -19.32 6.52
C PRO A 142 -10.31 -20.64 6.92
N GLU A 143 -10.10 -21.51 5.95
CA GLU A 143 -9.30 -22.72 6.14
C GLU A 143 -7.83 -22.32 6.18
N ARG A 144 -7.20 -22.40 7.35
CA ARG A 144 -5.81 -22.00 7.53
C ARG A 144 -4.87 -23.11 7.11
N THR A 145 -3.66 -22.75 6.71
CA THR A 145 -2.58 -23.70 6.43
C THR A 145 -1.29 -23.20 7.05
N SER A 146 -0.26 -24.06 7.08
CA SER A 146 1.04 -23.67 7.60
C SER A 146 1.71 -22.63 6.69
N GLU A 147 2.55 -21.78 7.26
CA GLU A 147 3.29 -20.77 6.51
C GLU A 147 4.08 -21.36 5.31
N PRO A 148 4.82 -22.49 5.44
CA PRO A 148 5.48 -23.11 4.30
C PRO A 148 4.52 -23.59 3.20
N GLU A 149 3.35 -24.10 3.57
CA GLU A 149 2.34 -24.53 2.60
C GLU A 149 1.69 -23.32 1.91
N PHE A 150 1.46 -22.21 2.63
CA PHE A 150 0.97 -20.97 2.03
C PHE A 150 1.99 -20.43 1.01
N LYS A 151 3.28 -20.37 1.37
CA LYS A 151 4.37 -20.00 0.44
C LYS A 151 4.38 -20.88 -0.80
N ARG A 152 4.22 -22.20 -0.63
CA ARG A 152 4.19 -23.16 -1.74
C ARG A 152 3.04 -22.86 -2.70
N ARG A 153 1.83 -22.67 -2.17
CA ARG A 153 0.65 -22.32 -2.97
C ARG A 153 0.84 -20.97 -3.65
N TYR A 154 1.34 -19.96 -2.94
CA TYR A 154 1.63 -18.65 -3.51
C TYR A 154 2.61 -18.75 -4.69
N ALA A 155 3.69 -19.51 -4.55
CA ALA A 155 4.66 -19.73 -5.63
C ALA A 155 4.03 -20.41 -6.86
N GLN A 156 3.14 -21.39 -6.64
CA GLN A 156 2.40 -22.04 -7.72
C GLN A 156 1.48 -21.04 -8.45
N GLU A 157 0.75 -20.21 -7.71
CA GLU A 157 -0.10 -19.16 -8.28
C GLU A 157 0.69 -18.14 -9.07
N ALA A 158 1.83 -17.70 -8.52
CA ALA A 158 2.67 -16.72 -9.18
C ALA A 158 3.24 -17.25 -10.49
N LEU A 159 3.73 -18.49 -10.51
CA LEU A 159 4.22 -19.15 -11.73
C LEU A 159 3.09 -19.33 -12.76
N ALA A 160 1.90 -19.75 -12.33
CA ALA A 160 0.74 -19.87 -13.21
C ALA A 160 0.30 -18.52 -13.81
N ALA A 161 0.51 -17.42 -13.09
CA ALA A 161 0.30 -16.06 -13.59
C ALA A 161 1.47 -15.50 -14.42
N GLY A 162 2.51 -16.31 -14.69
CA GLY A 162 3.68 -15.92 -15.47
C GLY A 162 4.67 -14.99 -14.73
N LEU A 163 4.56 -14.87 -13.40
CA LEU A 163 5.54 -14.14 -12.60
C LEU A 163 6.77 -15.01 -12.37
N ARG A 164 7.94 -14.37 -12.37
CA ARG A 164 9.21 -15.03 -12.07
C ARG A 164 9.51 -15.04 -10.58
N LYS A 165 10.32 -15.99 -10.14
CA LYS A 165 10.80 -16.12 -8.75
C LYS A 165 11.39 -14.82 -8.22
N ASP A 166 12.26 -14.16 -9.00
CA ASP A 166 12.94 -12.92 -8.60
C ASP A 166 11.94 -11.79 -8.33
N GLN A 167 10.91 -11.66 -9.17
CA GLN A 167 9.86 -10.66 -9.05
C GLN A 167 9.08 -10.85 -7.74
N VAL A 168 8.64 -12.07 -7.48
CA VAL A 168 7.83 -12.39 -6.29
C VAL A 168 8.61 -12.22 -5.01
N LEU A 169 9.82 -12.79 -4.93
CA LEU A 169 10.61 -12.76 -3.70
C LEU A 169 11.06 -11.35 -3.35
N ARG A 170 11.41 -10.52 -4.34
CA ARG A 170 11.81 -9.13 -4.10
C ARG A 170 10.66 -8.29 -3.55
N VAL A 171 9.46 -8.43 -4.10
CA VAL A 171 8.26 -7.76 -3.57
C VAL A 171 7.94 -8.26 -2.17
N TYR A 172 7.88 -9.59 -1.96
CA TYR A 172 7.68 -10.17 -0.63
C TYR A 172 8.69 -9.63 0.40
N ALA A 173 9.97 -9.62 0.03
CA ALA A 173 11.05 -9.19 0.92
C ALA A 173 10.88 -7.71 1.32
N LEU A 174 10.53 -6.86 0.37
CA LEU A 174 10.29 -5.45 0.66
C LEU A 174 9.04 -5.23 1.52
N GLU A 175 7.90 -5.79 1.10
CA GLU A 175 6.59 -5.57 1.71
C GLU A 175 6.49 -6.14 3.14
N THR A 176 7.23 -7.23 3.39
CA THR A 176 7.18 -7.93 4.67
C THR A 176 8.42 -7.75 5.55
N GLY A 177 9.42 -6.99 5.08
CA GLY A 177 10.75 -6.97 5.69
C GLY A 177 11.46 -8.33 5.66
N GLY A 178 11.08 -9.20 4.71
CA GLY A 178 11.65 -10.53 4.52
C GLY A 178 11.37 -11.54 5.63
N GLN A 179 10.44 -11.23 6.54
CA GLN A 179 10.08 -12.08 7.69
C GLN A 179 8.57 -12.22 7.90
N GLY A 180 7.72 -11.55 7.11
CA GLY A 180 6.28 -11.59 7.35
C GLY A 180 5.61 -12.87 6.89
N THR A 181 4.50 -13.16 7.55
CA THR A 181 3.63 -14.31 7.31
C THR A 181 2.40 -13.94 6.49
N ALA A 182 1.68 -14.94 6.01
CA ALA A 182 0.48 -14.75 5.19
C ALA A 182 -0.64 -13.94 5.89
N ASP A 183 -0.63 -13.92 7.21
CA ASP A 183 -1.59 -13.22 8.07
C ASP A 183 -1.00 -11.98 8.77
N MET A 184 0.22 -11.58 8.41
CA MET A 184 0.83 -10.40 8.99
C MET A 184 0.06 -9.14 8.57
N GLN A 185 -0.51 -8.46 9.56
CA GLN A 185 -1.11 -7.15 9.39
C GLN A 185 -0.07 -6.04 9.61
N ALA A 186 -0.14 -4.99 8.79
CA ALA A 186 0.72 -3.81 8.93
C ALA A 186 0.67 -3.23 10.36
N GLY A 187 1.85 -3.07 10.96
CA GLY A 187 2.02 -2.54 12.32
C GLY A 187 2.17 -3.61 13.40
N ILE A 188 1.98 -4.87 13.05
CA ILE A 188 2.26 -6.02 13.90
C ILE A 188 3.62 -6.59 13.54
N ASN A 189 4.45 -6.85 14.55
CA ASN A 189 5.74 -7.48 14.36
C ASN A 189 5.56 -8.98 14.04
N PRO A 190 6.13 -9.49 12.93
CA PRO A 190 5.84 -10.85 12.46
C PRO A 190 6.40 -11.97 13.36
N ILE A 191 7.41 -11.68 14.18
CA ILE A 191 8.04 -12.69 15.05
C ILE A 191 7.39 -12.68 16.43
N SER A 192 7.26 -11.49 17.03
CA SER A 192 6.77 -11.35 18.41
C SER A 192 5.25 -11.23 18.52
N GLY A 193 4.54 -10.97 17.42
CA GLY A 193 3.10 -10.66 17.42
C GLY A 193 2.73 -9.34 18.09
N LYS A 194 3.71 -8.59 18.60
CA LYS A 194 3.49 -7.31 19.31
C LYS A 194 3.28 -6.17 18.32
N GLY A 195 2.50 -5.18 18.73
CA GLY A 195 2.25 -3.96 17.95
C GLY A 195 0.77 -3.59 17.95
N ARG A 196 0.40 -2.66 17.08
CA ARG A 196 -1.00 -2.30 16.83
C ARG A 196 -1.23 -2.14 15.33
N PRO A 197 -2.41 -2.48 14.81
CA PRO A 197 -2.74 -2.19 13.43
C PRO A 197 -2.52 -0.71 13.10
N ILE A 198 -1.77 -0.45 12.02
CA ILE A 198 -1.60 0.90 11.45
C ILE A 198 -2.24 1.03 10.07
N SER A 199 -2.69 -0.09 9.51
CA SER A 199 -3.40 -0.20 8.24
C SER A 199 -4.15 -1.54 8.22
N THR A 200 -5.16 -1.66 7.36
CA THR A 200 -5.81 -2.95 7.06
C THR A 200 -4.95 -3.84 6.18
N ALA A 201 -3.79 -3.37 5.74
CA ALA A 201 -2.89 -4.13 4.87
C ALA A 201 -2.49 -5.47 5.47
N LEU A 202 -2.63 -6.54 4.68
CA LEU A 202 -2.49 -7.92 5.12
C LEU A 202 -1.69 -8.76 4.11
N GLY A 203 -0.85 -9.66 4.63
CA GLY A 203 -0.15 -10.70 3.85
C GLY A 203 1.07 -10.22 3.07
N TYR A 204 1.54 -11.05 2.14
CA TYR A 204 2.79 -10.85 1.39
C TYR A 204 2.73 -9.66 0.43
N ALA A 205 1.58 -9.44 -0.18
CA ALA A 205 1.31 -8.31 -1.07
C ALA A 205 0.63 -7.13 -0.35
N GLN A 206 0.49 -7.26 0.98
CA GLN A 206 0.17 -6.13 1.85
C GLN A 206 -1.16 -5.46 1.42
N LEU A 207 -2.16 -6.30 1.12
CA LEU A 207 -3.43 -5.90 0.51
C LEU A 207 -4.34 -5.18 1.51
N LEU A 208 -4.92 -4.05 1.12
CA LEU A 208 -5.93 -3.36 1.92
C LEU A 208 -7.28 -4.07 1.82
N HIS A 209 -8.16 -3.83 2.80
CA HIS A 209 -9.53 -4.35 2.76
C HIS A 209 -10.30 -4.01 1.47
N ALA A 210 -10.11 -2.80 0.93
CA ALA A 210 -10.71 -2.39 -0.34
C ALA A 210 -10.15 -3.14 -1.55
N ASN A 211 -8.92 -3.65 -1.48
CA ASN A 211 -8.38 -4.51 -2.53
C ASN A 211 -9.19 -5.81 -2.62
N SER A 212 -9.55 -6.43 -1.50
CA SER A 212 -10.36 -7.66 -1.53
C SER A 212 -11.74 -7.43 -2.15
N VAL A 213 -12.40 -6.30 -1.84
CA VAL A 213 -13.66 -5.92 -2.48
C VAL A 213 -13.46 -5.73 -3.99
N ASN A 214 -12.46 -4.95 -4.39
CA ASN A 214 -12.13 -4.73 -5.79
C ASN A 214 -11.86 -6.04 -6.55
N GLU A 215 -11.12 -6.97 -5.94
CA GLU A 215 -10.82 -8.25 -6.58
C GLU A 215 -12.06 -9.13 -6.70
N LEU A 216 -13.00 -9.11 -5.75
CA LEU A 216 -14.26 -9.82 -5.95
C LEU A 216 -15.14 -9.18 -7.03
N VAL A 217 -15.16 -7.85 -7.14
CA VAL A 217 -15.88 -7.17 -8.22
C VAL A 217 -15.35 -7.62 -9.59
N LYS A 218 -14.02 -7.71 -9.74
CA LYS A 218 -13.36 -8.05 -11.02
C LYS A 218 -13.30 -9.55 -11.29
N ASN A 219 -12.95 -10.34 -10.27
CA ASN A 219 -12.50 -11.72 -10.41
C ASN A 219 -13.33 -12.71 -9.57
N GLY A 220 -14.36 -12.26 -8.85
CA GLY A 220 -15.15 -13.10 -7.94
C GLY A 220 -15.75 -14.35 -8.58
N ASP A 221 -16.25 -14.24 -9.80
CA ASP A 221 -16.81 -15.39 -10.52
C ASP A 221 -15.74 -16.42 -10.90
N GLU A 222 -14.50 -15.99 -11.15
CA GLU A 222 -13.38 -16.90 -11.42
C GLU A 222 -12.90 -17.60 -10.14
N PHE A 223 -12.93 -16.95 -8.98
CA PHE A 223 -12.77 -17.62 -7.68
C PHE A 223 -13.79 -18.73 -7.47
N VAL A 224 -15.06 -18.46 -7.75
CA VAL A 224 -16.13 -19.47 -7.65
C VAL A 224 -15.87 -20.63 -8.61
N ARG A 225 -15.62 -20.36 -9.89
CA ARG A 225 -15.36 -21.41 -10.90
C ARG A 225 -14.13 -22.24 -10.54
N ARG A 226 -13.08 -21.60 -10.07
CA ARG A 226 -11.85 -22.29 -9.64
C ARG A 226 -12.11 -23.25 -8.49
N LEU A 227 -12.79 -22.83 -7.44
CA LEU A 227 -13.14 -23.70 -6.32
C LEU A 227 -13.99 -24.89 -6.78
N GLN A 228 -14.91 -24.67 -7.72
CA GLN A 228 -15.69 -25.74 -8.33
C GLN A 228 -14.82 -26.73 -9.14
N ARG A 229 -13.86 -26.24 -9.94
CA ARG A 229 -12.89 -27.09 -10.67
C ARG A 229 -12.00 -27.88 -9.72
N MET A 230 -11.53 -27.27 -8.63
CA MET A 230 -10.75 -27.98 -7.61
C MET A 230 -11.55 -29.13 -7.00
N ALA A 231 -12.86 -28.97 -6.84
CA ALA A 231 -13.75 -30.01 -6.33
C ALA A 231 -13.94 -31.18 -7.31
N THR A 232 -13.52 -31.06 -8.57
CA THR A 232 -13.58 -32.13 -9.57
C THR A 232 -12.22 -32.74 -9.90
N TRP A 233 -11.15 -32.33 -9.20
CA TRP A 233 -9.82 -32.92 -9.43
C TRP A 233 -9.80 -34.40 -9.04
N ARG A 234 -9.19 -35.22 -9.90
CA ARG A 234 -9.01 -36.66 -9.65
C ARG A 234 -8.29 -36.87 -8.31
N GLY A 235 -8.85 -37.73 -7.46
CA GLY A 235 -8.30 -38.03 -6.14
C GLY A 235 -8.70 -37.04 -5.04
N THR A 236 -9.57 -36.06 -5.30
CA THR A 236 -10.10 -35.20 -4.24
C THR A 236 -11.06 -35.99 -3.34
N PRO A 237 -10.80 -36.09 -2.02
CA PRO A 237 -11.65 -36.88 -1.14
C PRO A 237 -13.03 -36.24 -0.95
N PRO A 238 -14.10 -37.02 -0.68
CA PRO A 238 -15.48 -36.51 -0.61
C PRO A 238 -15.70 -35.34 0.36
N TRP A 239 -15.02 -35.36 1.52
CA TRP A 239 -15.11 -34.26 2.49
C TRP A 239 -14.58 -32.93 1.93
N ARG A 240 -13.53 -33.00 1.11
CA ARG A 240 -12.88 -31.84 0.50
C ARG A 240 -13.70 -31.29 -0.65
N VAL A 241 -14.33 -32.17 -1.44
CA VAL A 241 -15.32 -31.78 -2.46
C VAL A 241 -16.44 -30.95 -1.83
N ARG A 242 -17.01 -31.42 -0.70
CA ARG A 242 -18.05 -30.69 0.04
C ARG A 242 -17.55 -29.34 0.55
N ALA A 243 -16.37 -29.30 1.17
CA ALA A 243 -15.77 -28.06 1.68
C ALA A 243 -15.55 -27.02 0.57
N LEU A 244 -14.99 -27.43 -0.57
CA LEU A 244 -14.74 -26.55 -1.72
C LEU A 244 -16.04 -26.01 -2.34
N ARG A 245 -17.07 -26.85 -2.48
CA ARG A 245 -18.39 -26.43 -2.97
C ARG A 245 -19.05 -25.44 -2.02
N GLN A 246 -19.00 -25.69 -0.71
CA GLN A 246 -19.52 -24.76 0.29
C GLN A 246 -18.78 -23.42 0.25
N LYS A 247 -17.44 -23.46 0.15
CA LYS A 247 -16.61 -22.27 0.00
C LYS A 247 -16.98 -21.47 -1.26
N ALA A 248 -17.24 -22.15 -2.38
CA ALA A 248 -17.68 -21.51 -3.61
C ALA A 248 -19.04 -20.79 -3.47
N VAL A 249 -19.98 -21.34 -2.68
CA VAL A 249 -21.27 -20.68 -2.39
C VAL A 249 -21.04 -19.39 -1.60
N VAL A 250 -20.21 -19.44 -0.56
CA VAL A 250 -19.88 -18.27 0.27
C VAL A 250 -19.18 -17.17 -0.54
N VAL A 251 -18.18 -17.54 -1.36
CA VAL A 251 -17.47 -16.57 -2.21
C VAL A 251 -18.43 -15.94 -3.23
N ARG A 252 -19.41 -16.69 -3.75
CA ARG A 252 -20.45 -16.16 -4.62
C ARG A 252 -21.32 -15.13 -3.91
N GLU A 253 -21.68 -15.37 -2.65
CA GLU A 253 -22.42 -14.41 -1.84
C GLU A 253 -21.61 -13.13 -1.57
N MET A 254 -20.35 -13.28 -1.15
CA MET A 254 -19.43 -12.16 -0.97
C MET A 254 -19.24 -11.36 -2.27
N THR A 255 -19.15 -12.04 -3.41
CA THR A 255 -19.03 -11.43 -4.74
C THR A 255 -20.27 -10.62 -5.08
N ARG A 256 -21.48 -11.16 -4.83
CA ARG A 256 -22.74 -10.43 -5.00
C ARG A 256 -22.79 -9.18 -4.13
N ALA A 257 -22.34 -9.27 -2.87
CA ALA A 257 -22.29 -8.13 -1.97
C ALA A 257 -21.31 -7.05 -2.46
N ALA A 258 -20.11 -7.45 -2.91
CA ALA A 258 -19.12 -6.52 -3.46
C ALA A 258 -19.62 -5.83 -4.74
N LYS A 259 -20.32 -6.53 -5.62
CA LYS A 259 -20.87 -5.98 -6.87
C LYS A 259 -22.07 -5.03 -6.68
N LYS A 260 -22.61 -4.88 -5.45
CA LYS A 260 -23.69 -3.92 -5.16
C LYS A 260 -23.21 -2.47 -5.08
N VAL A 261 -21.91 -2.23 -4.94
CA VAL A 261 -21.36 -0.88 -4.88
C VAL A 261 -20.74 -0.49 -6.23
N PRO A 262 -20.71 0.81 -6.58
CA PRO A 262 -20.05 1.27 -7.80
C PRO A 262 -18.60 0.76 -7.90
N ASN A 263 -18.15 0.42 -9.11
CA ASN A 263 -16.77 -0.01 -9.37
C ASN A 263 -15.79 1.18 -9.36
N THR A 264 -15.69 1.84 -8.20
CA THR A 264 -14.81 2.97 -7.96
C THR A 264 -14.05 2.74 -6.66
N TRP A 265 -12.82 3.25 -6.58
CA TRP A 265 -11.99 3.07 -5.40
C TRP A 265 -12.64 3.62 -4.12
N SER A 266 -13.30 4.78 -4.19
CA SER A 266 -13.98 5.40 -3.05
C SER A 266 -15.15 4.55 -2.54
N ALA A 267 -15.95 3.99 -3.45
CA ALA A 267 -17.05 3.09 -3.09
C ALA A 267 -16.53 1.77 -2.49
N HIS A 268 -15.46 1.20 -3.05
CA HIS A 268 -14.82 0.02 -2.49
C HIS A 268 -14.25 0.27 -1.08
N MET A 269 -13.59 1.42 -0.86
CA MET A 269 -13.10 1.82 0.46
C MET A 269 -14.25 1.98 1.47
N ALA A 270 -15.32 2.66 1.09
CA ALA A 270 -16.49 2.85 1.95
C ALA A 270 -17.13 1.50 2.33
N PHE A 271 -17.34 0.61 1.35
CA PHE A 271 -17.91 -0.71 1.60
C PHE A 271 -16.99 -1.60 2.44
N ALA A 272 -15.68 -1.60 2.14
CA ALA A 272 -14.68 -2.38 2.86
C ALA A 272 -14.55 -1.99 4.34
N ALA A 273 -14.94 -0.76 4.70
CA ALA A 273 -14.98 -0.29 6.08
C ALA A 273 -16.25 -0.74 6.84
N THR A 274 -17.25 -1.31 6.17
CA THR A 274 -18.44 -1.89 6.83
C THR A 274 -18.13 -3.29 7.37
N PRO A 275 -18.88 -3.81 8.36
CA PRO A 275 -18.70 -5.18 8.83
C PRO A 275 -18.80 -6.24 7.71
N ARG A 276 -19.71 -6.07 6.75
CA ARG A 276 -19.79 -6.95 5.56
C ARG A 276 -18.54 -6.87 4.68
N GLY A 277 -17.94 -5.69 4.53
CA GLY A 277 -16.68 -5.52 3.79
C GLY A 277 -15.48 -6.12 4.52
N LEU A 278 -15.41 -5.96 5.84
CA LEU A 278 -14.38 -6.59 6.68
C LEU A 278 -14.43 -8.12 6.56
N GLY A 279 -15.63 -8.71 6.52
CA GLY A 279 -15.78 -10.15 6.33
C GLY A 279 -15.24 -10.68 5.00
N ILE A 280 -15.27 -9.86 3.93
CA ILE A 280 -14.67 -10.22 2.64
C ILE A 280 -13.14 -10.24 2.75
N HIS A 281 -12.56 -9.36 3.54
CA HIS A 281 -11.10 -9.26 3.64
C HIS A 281 -10.44 -10.52 4.25
N ALA A 282 -11.20 -11.28 5.05
CA ALA A 282 -10.78 -12.56 5.61
C ALA A 282 -10.42 -13.62 4.54
N LEU A 283 -10.86 -13.46 3.28
CA LEU A 283 -10.47 -14.34 2.17
C LEU A 283 -8.94 -14.42 1.97
N ASN A 284 -8.19 -13.39 2.35
CA ASN A 284 -6.72 -13.39 2.30
C ASN A 284 -6.09 -14.49 3.17
N LEU A 285 -6.80 -14.92 4.21
CA LEU A 285 -6.33 -15.87 5.22
C LEU A 285 -6.66 -17.32 4.87
N ASP A 286 -7.48 -17.55 3.84
CA ASP A 286 -7.90 -18.89 3.41
C ASP A 286 -6.87 -19.53 2.49
N ALA A 287 -6.57 -20.80 2.70
CA ALA A 287 -5.51 -21.51 1.99
C ALA A 287 -5.80 -21.76 0.51
N ASP A 288 -7.06 -21.69 0.06
CA ASP A 288 -7.45 -21.93 -1.34
C ASP A 288 -7.64 -20.66 -2.14
N ILE A 289 -7.86 -19.54 -1.44
CA ILE A 289 -8.22 -18.25 -2.04
C ILE A 289 -7.09 -17.25 -1.85
N GLY A 290 -6.56 -17.16 -0.63
CA GLY A 290 -5.57 -16.18 -0.21
C GLY A 290 -4.33 -16.11 -1.09
N PRO A 291 -3.65 -17.23 -1.39
CA PRO A 291 -2.46 -17.21 -2.24
C PRO A 291 -2.73 -16.57 -3.61
N TRP A 292 -3.82 -16.95 -4.27
CA TRP A 292 -4.15 -16.43 -5.59
C TRP A 292 -4.62 -14.97 -5.53
N LEU A 293 -5.46 -14.63 -4.55
CA LEU A 293 -5.91 -13.26 -4.30
C LEU A 293 -4.74 -12.29 -4.13
N GLN A 294 -3.70 -12.69 -3.39
CA GLN A 294 -2.51 -11.87 -3.19
C GLN A 294 -1.62 -11.78 -4.44
N VAL A 295 -1.60 -12.82 -5.30
CA VAL A 295 -0.83 -12.83 -6.55
C VAL A 295 -1.44 -11.97 -7.65
N ILE A 296 -2.79 -11.90 -7.75
CA ILE A 296 -3.49 -11.19 -8.83
C ILE A 296 -3.01 -9.74 -8.97
N LYS A 297 -2.73 -9.06 -7.84
CA LYS A 297 -2.21 -7.70 -7.85
C LYS A 297 -0.91 -7.59 -8.65
N LEU A 298 0.08 -8.44 -8.36
CA LEU A 298 1.36 -8.44 -9.08
C LEU A 298 1.21 -8.87 -10.54
N ALA A 299 0.37 -9.86 -10.80
CA ALA A 299 0.06 -10.31 -12.15
C ALA A 299 -0.53 -9.17 -13.00
N SER A 300 -1.43 -8.35 -12.43
CA SER A 300 -2.03 -7.22 -13.14
C SER A 300 -1.02 -6.14 -13.51
N LEU A 301 0.00 -5.91 -12.68
CA LEU A 301 1.10 -4.97 -12.97
C LEU A 301 1.93 -5.48 -14.15
N LYS A 302 2.29 -6.76 -14.13
CA LYS A 302 2.99 -7.42 -15.25
C LYS A 302 2.21 -7.29 -16.55
N THR A 303 0.93 -7.67 -16.56
CA THR A 303 0.07 -7.58 -17.76
C THR A 303 -0.03 -6.15 -18.28
N THR A 304 -0.08 -5.15 -17.38
CA THR A 304 -0.12 -3.75 -17.78
C THR A 304 1.18 -3.32 -18.45
N ALA A 305 2.33 -3.73 -17.91
CA ALA A 305 3.63 -3.43 -18.50
C ALA A 305 3.85 -4.14 -19.84
N GLU A 306 3.41 -5.40 -19.98
CA GLU A 306 3.43 -6.14 -21.24
C GLU A 306 2.64 -5.41 -22.33
N LYS A 307 1.42 -4.96 -22.03
CA LYS A 307 0.60 -4.16 -22.95
C LYS A 307 1.24 -2.81 -23.33
N ALA A 308 2.11 -2.28 -22.48
CA ALA A 308 2.88 -1.07 -22.72
C ALA A 308 4.24 -1.33 -23.40
N GLY A 309 4.48 -2.54 -23.91
CA GLY A 309 5.73 -2.89 -24.60
C GLY A 309 6.92 -3.16 -23.67
N ARG A 310 6.69 -3.36 -22.37
CA ARG A 310 7.73 -3.68 -21.37
C ARG A 310 7.46 -5.06 -20.73
N PRO A 311 7.69 -6.17 -21.47
CA PRO A 311 7.35 -7.51 -20.99
C PRO A 311 8.26 -8.04 -19.87
N ARG A 312 9.41 -7.40 -19.67
CA ARG A 312 10.37 -7.77 -18.63
C ARG A 312 10.44 -6.66 -17.59
N LEU A 313 9.87 -6.93 -16.42
CA LEU A 313 10.04 -6.13 -15.22
C LEU A 313 10.96 -6.84 -14.22
N SER A 314 11.86 -6.11 -13.59
CA SER A 314 12.53 -6.52 -12.35
C SER A 314 11.56 -6.41 -11.15
N GLY A 315 11.97 -6.95 -9.99
CA GLY A 315 11.20 -6.78 -8.75
C GLY A 315 11.02 -5.31 -8.36
N ALA A 316 12.08 -4.50 -8.48
CA ALA A 316 12.04 -3.07 -8.16
C ALA A 316 11.12 -2.29 -9.11
N GLU A 317 11.05 -2.67 -10.39
CA GLU A 317 10.15 -2.03 -11.36
C GLU A 317 8.68 -2.38 -11.10
N ILE A 318 8.38 -3.63 -10.71
CA ILE A 318 7.05 -4.01 -10.23
C ILE A 318 6.66 -3.17 -9.03
N GLU A 319 7.58 -3.03 -8.07
CA GLU A 319 7.32 -2.21 -6.89
C GLU A 319 7.14 -0.73 -7.22
N LEU A 320 7.92 -0.19 -8.15
CA LEU A 320 7.74 1.20 -8.59
C LEU A 320 6.32 1.42 -9.14
N MET A 321 5.80 0.46 -9.92
CA MET A 321 4.42 0.47 -10.41
C MET A 321 3.40 0.25 -9.29
N ASN A 322 3.70 -0.58 -8.30
CA ASN A 322 2.86 -0.79 -7.12
C ASN A 322 2.70 0.50 -6.31
N LEU A 323 3.78 1.25 -6.13
CA LEU A 323 3.82 2.51 -5.38
C LEU A 323 3.18 3.67 -6.13
N ALA A 324 3.55 3.88 -7.39
CA ALA A 324 3.09 5.04 -8.17
C ALA A 324 1.75 4.81 -8.89
N GLY A 325 1.32 3.55 -8.96
CA GLY A 325 0.25 3.09 -9.84
C GLY A 325 0.78 2.67 -11.23
N PRO A 326 0.09 1.77 -11.96
CA PRO A 326 0.65 1.10 -13.13
C PRO A 326 1.12 2.06 -14.24
N GLY A 327 0.25 2.97 -14.67
CA GLY A 327 0.57 3.91 -15.76
C GLY A 327 1.63 4.93 -15.38
N THR A 328 1.58 5.43 -14.14
CA THR A 328 2.58 6.38 -13.62
C THR A 328 3.95 5.70 -13.46
N GLY A 329 3.99 4.47 -12.95
CA GLY A 329 5.23 3.71 -12.83
C GLY A 329 5.88 3.48 -14.19
N LEU A 330 5.10 3.18 -15.23
CA LEU A 330 5.61 3.09 -16.61
C LEU A 330 6.20 4.42 -17.10
N GLU A 331 5.51 5.54 -16.86
CA GLU A 331 6.02 6.89 -17.18
C GLU A 331 7.36 7.17 -16.48
N MET A 332 7.45 6.83 -15.18
CA MET A 332 8.67 6.96 -14.37
C MET A 332 9.84 6.12 -14.90
N MET A 333 9.59 5.12 -15.73
CA MET A 333 10.62 4.26 -16.34
C MET A 333 10.94 4.62 -17.79
N THR A 334 10.38 5.72 -18.31
CA THR A 334 10.75 6.27 -19.63
C THR A 334 12.10 7.01 -19.57
N PRO A 335 12.79 7.22 -20.70
CA PRO A 335 14.05 7.97 -20.73
C PRO A 335 13.96 9.35 -20.07
N ILE A 336 12.86 10.07 -20.29
CA ILE A 336 12.61 11.39 -19.68
C ILE A 336 12.16 11.24 -18.22
N GLY A 337 11.10 10.46 -17.98
CA GLY A 337 10.49 10.34 -16.64
C GLY A 337 11.43 9.74 -15.59
N SER A 338 12.38 8.91 -16.00
CA SER A 338 13.40 8.33 -15.12
C SER A 338 14.29 9.38 -14.45
N ARG A 339 14.53 10.51 -15.11
CA ARG A 339 15.40 11.59 -14.65
C ARG A 339 14.65 12.69 -13.89
N MET A 340 13.32 12.62 -13.86
CA MET A 340 12.50 13.65 -13.24
C MET A 340 12.34 13.42 -11.74
N PRO A 341 12.26 14.49 -10.92
CA PRO A 341 11.91 14.40 -9.52
C PRO A 341 10.62 13.61 -9.29
N THR A 342 10.64 12.73 -8.29
CA THR A 342 9.50 11.89 -7.88
C THR A 342 8.24 12.71 -7.58
N ALA A 343 8.38 13.96 -7.13
CA ALA A 343 7.26 14.87 -6.88
C ALA A 343 6.34 15.06 -8.11
N ASN A 344 6.85 14.88 -9.34
CA ASN A 344 6.03 14.90 -10.56
C ASN A 344 4.98 13.77 -10.63
N PHE A 345 5.18 12.68 -9.89
CA PHE A 345 4.47 11.42 -10.04
C PHE A 345 3.58 11.08 -8.84
N PHE A 346 3.89 11.63 -7.66
CA PHE A 346 3.09 11.44 -6.45
C PHE A 346 2.19 12.67 -6.19
N SER A 347 1.06 12.47 -5.50
CA SER A 347 0.33 13.61 -4.92
C SER A 347 1.17 14.26 -3.82
N ARG A 348 0.90 15.52 -3.47
CA ARG A 348 1.58 16.19 -2.34
C ARG A 348 1.56 15.34 -1.08
N THR A 349 0.37 14.91 -0.67
CA THR A 349 0.19 14.06 0.51
C THR A 349 0.95 12.74 0.37
N GLY A 350 0.97 12.17 -0.84
CA GLY A 350 1.68 10.92 -1.08
C GLY A 350 3.19 11.05 -1.00
N TYR A 351 3.73 12.14 -1.54
CA TYR A 351 5.13 12.50 -1.43
C TYR A 351 5.49 12.74 0.05
N GLU A 352 4.82 13.69 0.72
CA GLU A 352 5.16 14.15 2.08
C GLU A 352 5.06 13.05 3.16
N ARG A 353 4.17 12.06 2.97
CA ARG A 353 4.01 10.93 3.90
C ARG A 353 5.00 9.80 3.65
N ASN A 354 5.71 9.80 2.52
CA ASN A 354 6.56 8.69 2.12
C ASN A 354 8.03 9.13 1.96
N PRO A 355 8.86 8.99 3.01
CA PRO A 355 10.24 9.46 2.96
C PRO A 355 11.12 8.73 1.94
N ILE A 356 10.70 7.54 1.46
CA ILE A 356 11.45 6.81 0.42
C ILE A 356 11.45 7.56 -0.91
N VAL A 357 10.42 8.36 -1.20
CA VAL A 357 10.33 9.09 -2.46
C VAL A 357 10.92 10.49 -2.37
N HIS A 358 11.18 11.02 -1.18
CA HIS A 358 11.67 12.38 -1.00
C HIS A 358 13.01 12.61 -1.71
N LYS A 359 13.15 13.77 -2.38
CA LYS A 359 14.39 14.31 -2.95
C LYS A 359 15.14 13.29 -3.81
N ARG A 360 14.39 12.60 -4.68
CA ARG A 360 14.91 11.61 -5.61
C ARG A 360 14.32 11.83 -6.99
N THR A 361 15.08 11.46 -8.00
CA THR A 361 14.57 11.14 -9.32
C THR A 361 13.91 9.76 -9.30
N SER A 362 13.12 9.45 -10.32
CA SER A 362 12.54 8.11 -10.48
C SER A 362 13.61 7.01 -10.54
N LEU A 363 14.74 7.26 -11.20
CA LEU A 363 15.86 6.31 -11.28
C LEU A 363 16.53 6.08 -9.92
N GLU A 364 16.75 7.14 -9.14
CA GLU A 364 17.28 7.02 -7.78
C GLU A 364 16.32 6.29 -6.84
N LEU A 365 15.01 6.54 -6.97
CA LEU A 365 14.00 5.77 -6.25
C LEU A 365 14.07 4.28 -6.62
N LEU A 366 14.14 3.95 -7.91
CA LEU A 366 14.24 2.57 -8.38
C LEU A 366 15.47 1.86 -7.79
N ARG A 367 16.64 2.50 -7.83
CA ARG A 367 17.86 1.99 -7.17
C ARG A 367 17.66 1.79 -5.67
N LYS A 368 17.00 2.75 -5.01
CA LYS A 368 16.76 2.66 -3.56
C LYS A 368 15.84 1.50 -3.18
N LEU A 369 14.84 1.21 -4.02
CA LEU A 369 13.99 0.04 -3.85
C LEU A 369 14.80 -1.24 -4.00
N ASP A 370 15.66 -1.32 -5.02
CA ASP A 370 16.48 -2.50 -5.28
C ASP A 370 17.46 -2.81 -4.14
N GLU A 371 18.21 -1.79 -3.67
CA GLU A 371 19.10 -1.90 -2.50
C GLU A 371 18.36 -2.45 -1.28
N ARG A 372 17.14 -1.96 -1.05
CA ARG A 372 16.34 -2.37 0.10
C ARG A 372 15.86 -3.81 -0.05
N MET A 373 15.43 -4.19 -1.25
CA MET A 373 15.04 -5.57 -1.56
C MET A 373 16.21 -6.53 -1.32
N ASP A 374 17.42 -6.19 -1.77
CA ASP A 374 18.61 -7.03 -1.59
C ASP A 374 18.97 -7.26 -0.11
N VAL A 375 18.77 -6.24 0.73
CA VAL A 375 18.95 -6.38 2.19
C VAL A 375 17.90 -7.33 2.77
N GLN A 376 16.63 -7.20 2.37
CA GLN A 376 15.54 -8.00 2.95
C GLN A 376 15.48 -9.44 2.41
N LEU A 377 15.98 -9.69 1.20
CA LEU A 377 16.07 -11.04 0.63
C LEU A 377 16.94 -11.98 1.48
N LYS A 378 17.87 -11.44 2.26
CA LYS A 378 18.77 -12.20 3.16
C LYS A 378 18.07 -12.62 4.46
N LYS A 379 16.83 -12.19 4.71
CA LYS A 379 16.12 -12.49 5.95
C LYS A 379 15.52 -13.91 5.92
N PRO A 380 15.37 -14.57 7.08
CA PRO A 380 14.96 -15.97 7.15
C PRO A 380 13.68 -16.31 6.38
N GLY A 381 12.65 -15.46 6.45
CA GLY A 381 11.39 -15.69 5.75
C GLY A 381 11.55 -15.68 4.23
N ALA A 382 12.36 -14.77 3.69
CA ALA A 382 12.67 -14.67 2.26
C ALA A 382 13.55 -15.84 1.80
N VAL A 383 14.54 -16.25 2.59
CA VAL A 383 15.40 -17.42 2.31
C VAL A 383 14.58 -18.71 2.26
N GLU A 384 13.70 -18.92 3.24
CA GLU A 384 12.78 -20.05 3.24
C GLU A 384 11.86 -20.03 2.01
N PHE A 385 11.30 -18.87 1.69
CA PHE A 385 10.42 -18.73 0.53
C PHE A 385 11.17 -19.03 -0.77
N ALA A 386 12.42 -18.58 -0.89
CA ALA A 386 13.25 -18.87 -2.06
C ALA A 386 13.45 -20.38 -2.26
N ARG A 387 13.74 -21.13 -1.19
CA ARG A 387 13.88 -22.58 -1.23
C ARG A 387 12.59 -23.27 -1.65
N ILE A 388 11.45 -22.87 -1.08
CA ILE A 388 10.14 -23.42 -1.44
C ILE A 388 9.81 -23.14 -2.91
N PHE A 389 10.15 -21.95 -3.40
CA PHE A 389 9.95 -21.59 -4.81
C PHE A 389 10.77 -22.50 -5.73
N ASP A 390 12.02 -22.80 -5.38
CA ASP A 390 12.87 -23.73 -6.14
C ASP A 390 12.32 -25.16 -6.15
N GLU A 391 11.75 -25.62 -5.05
CA GLU A 391 11.05 -26.90 -4.99
C GLU A 391 9.84 -26.95 -5.94
N VAL A 392 9.05 -25.87 -5.99
CA VAL A 392 7.90 -25.76 -6.90
C VAL A 392 8.34 -25.79 -8.36
N ILE A 393 9.35 -24.98 -8.73
CA ILE A 393 9.88 -24.94 -10.10
C ILE A 393 10.42 -26.31 -10.51
N ARG A 394 11.21 -26.97 -9.65
CA ARG A 394 11.75 -28.32 -9.93
C ARG A 394 10.65 -29.35 -10.15
N ARG A 395 9.58 -29.30 -9.36
CA ARG A 395 8.43 -30.22 -9.52
C ARG A 395 7.66 -29.97 -10.81
N GLN A 396 7.49 -28.72 -11.23
CA GLN A 396 6.83 -28.41 -12.50
C GLN A 396 7.63 -28.88 -13.71
N ARG A 397 8.97 -28.82 -13.67
CA ARG A 397 9.84 -29.32 -14.76
C ARG A 397 9.86 -30.85 -14.90
N ARG A 398 9.43 -31.58 -13.88
CA ARG A 398 9.39 -33.07 -13.86
C ARG A 398 8.03 -33.63 -14.27
N ARG A 399 7.03 -32.77 -14.44
CA ARG A 399 5.71 -33.09 -14.97
C ARG A 399 5.67 -32.67 -16.42
#